data_AF-A0AAV1W035-F1
#
_entry.id   AF-A0AAV1W035-F1
#
_cell.length_a   1.000
_cell.length_b   1.000
_cell.length_c   1.000
_cell.angle_alpha   90.00
_cell.angle_beta   90.00
_cell.angle_gamma   90.00
#
_symmetry.space_group_name_H-M   'P 1'
#
loop_
_entity.id
_entity.type
_entity.pdbx_description
1 polymer ?
#
loop_
_entity_poly.entity_id
_entity_poly.type
_entity_poly.pdbx_seq_one_letter_code
_entity_poly.pdbx_strand_id
1 'polypeptide(L)' 'MAHKVNFIKKINDSKETWKLKVRVSGLWRVDRSSAPSIEMIFLDEKVLALLFFFKTYYEIQI' A
#
# COMPACT_ATOMS: atom_id res chain seq x y z
N MET A 1 -0.81 13.59 -13.63
CA MET A 1 -0.32 14.46 -12.53
C MET A 1 -0.77 13.82 -11.23
N ALA A 2 0.10 13.72 -10.22
CA ALA A 2 -0.26 13.06 -8.96
C ALA A 2 -0.65 14.10 -7.90
N HIS A 3 -1.82 13.94 -7.28
CA HIS A 3 -2.32 14.87 -6.27
C HIS A 3 -1.69 14.56 -4.91
N LYS A 4 -1.10 15.57 -4.28
CA LYS A 4 -0.58 15.43 -2.90
C LYS A 4 -1.75 15.44 -1.93
N VAL A 5 -1.84 14.39 -1.12
CA VAL A 5 -2.81 14.28 -0.02
C VAL A 5 -2.07 14.11 1.30
N ASN A 6 -2.73 14.56 2.37
CA ASN A 6 -2.18 14.49 3.73
C ASN A 6 -2.83 13.37 4.57
N PHE A 7 -3.99 12.85 4.14
CA PHE A 7 -4.76 11.85 4.90
C PHE A 7 -5.26 10.75 3.98
N ILE A 8 -5.20 9.50 4.46
CA ILE A 8 -5.65 8.32 3.72
C ILE A 8 -7.15 8.45 3.40
N LYS A 9 -7.96 8.93 4.35
CA LYS A 9 -9.41 9.11 4.17
C LYS A 9 -9.83 10.04 3.02
N LYS A 10 -8.90 10.80 2.45
CA LYS A 10 -9.15 11.67 1.30
C LYS A 10 -8.93 10.97 -0.05
N ILE A 11 -8.29 9.80 -0.04
CA ILE A 11 -8.18 8.95 -1.22
C ILE A 11 -9.55 8.35 -1.48
N ASN A 12 -10.01 8.47 -2.72
CA ASN A 12 -11.28 7.92 -3.18
C ASN A 12 -11.04 7.03 -4.41
N ASP A 13 -12.13 6.57 -5.02
CA ASP A 13 -12.14 5.75 -6.22
C ASP A 13 -12.04 6.58 -7.52
N SER A 14 -11.73 7.88 -7.43
CA SER A 14 -11.30 8.63 -8.61
C SER A 14 -10.05 7.91 -9.13
N LYS A 15 -10.04 7.52 -10.40
CA LYS A 15 -8.91 6.82 -11.05
C LYS A 15 -7.64 7.68 -11.15
N GLU A 16 -7.52 8.69 -10.30
CA GLU A 16 -6.42 9.62 -10.18
C GLU A 16 -5.28 9.00 -9.38
N THR A 17 -4.08 9.53 -9.61
CA THR A 17 -2.90 9.12 -8.85
C THR A 17 -2.72 10.03 -7.65
N TRP A 18 -2.55 9.44 -6.47
CA TRP A 18 -2.33 10.17 -5.23
C TRP A 18 -0.91 9.95 -4.70
N LYS A 19 -0.30 10.99 -4.12
CA LYS A 19 0.96 10.91 -3.38
C LYS A 19 0.69 11.24 -1.91
N LEU A 20 1.07 10.34 -1.01
CA LEU A 20 0.82 10.44 0.42
C LEU A 20 2.10 10.13 1.21
N LYS A 21 2.35 10.89 2.28
CA LYS A 21 3.39 10.59 3.26
C LYS A 21 2.75 9.82 4.42
N VAL A 22 3.28 8.64 4.72
CA VAL A 22 2.77 7.73 5.76
C VAL A 22 3.92 7.15 6.57
N ARG A 23 3.62 6.68 7.78
CA ARG A 23 4.49 5.79 8.54
C ARG A 23 4.09 4.34 8.26
N VAL A 24 5.07 3.46 8.10
CA VAL A 24 4.82 2.01 8.08
C VAL A 24 4.88 1.50 9.51
N SER A 25 3.83 0.82 9.98
CA SER A 25 3.79 0.23 11.33
C SER A 25 3.93 -1.28 11.36
N GLY A 26 3.63 -1.95 10.25
CA GLY A 26 3.79 -3.38 10.08
C GLY A 26 4.13 -3.71 8.63
N LEU A 27 4.98 -4.71 8.44
CA LEU A 27 5.35 -5.26 7.14
C LEU A 27 5.62 -6.75 7.33
N TRP A 28 5.01 -7.58 6.50
CA TRP A 28 5.27 -9.03 6.50
C TRP A 28 5.15 -9.59 5.08
N ARG A 29 5.84 -10.72 4.88
CA ARG A 29 5.75 -11.52 3.67
C ARG A 29 4.59 -12.50 3.83
N VAL A 30 3.75 -12.60 2.81
CA VAL A 30 2.72 -13.63 2.69
C VAL A 30 3.12 -14.52 1.53
N ASP A 31 3.51 -15.74 1.85
CA ASP A 31 3.79 -16.76 0.86
C ASP A 31 2.46 -17.32 0.35
N ARG A 32 2.08 -16.95 -0.87
CA ARG A 32 0.96 -17.53 -1.61
C ARG A 32 1.52 -18.41 -2.71
N SER A 33 0.89 -19.55 -2.95
CA SER A 33 1.42 -20.65 -3.76
C SER A 33 1.96 -20.25 -5.14
N SER A 34 1.39 -19.24 -5.79
CA SER A 34 1.79 -18.78 -7.13
C SER A 34 2.42 -17.39 -7.17
N ALA A 35 2.36 -16.64 -6.07
CA ALA A 35 2.70 -15.23 -6.05
C ALA A 35 2.94 -14.74 -4.62
N PRO A 36 4.16 -14.83 -4.09
CA PRO A 36 4.47 -14.22 -2.81
C PRO A 36 4.20 -12.70 -2.87
N SER A 37 3.64 -12.17 -1.79
CA SER A 37 3.31 -10.75 -1.67
C SER A 37 3.85 -10.17 -0.38
N ILE A 38 4.17 -8.88 -0.41
CA ILE A 38 4.43 -8.10 0.80
C ILE A 38 3.14 -7.39 1.17
N GLU A 39 2.68 -7.57 2.39
CA GLU A 39 1.58 -6.82 2.99
C GLU A 39 2.14 -5.82 4.00
N MET A 40 1.49 -4.66 4.12
CA MET A 40 1.96 -3.55 4.94
C MET A 40 0.79 -2.84 5.63
N ILE A 41 1.05 -2.21 6.78
CA ILE A 41 0.12 -1.30 7.44
C ILE A 41 0.69 0.11 7.38
N PHE A 42 -0.09 1.05 6.85
CA PHE A 42 0.24 2.47 6.80
C PHE A 42 -0.51 3.24 7.88
N LEU A 43 0.16 4.24 8.47
CA LEU A 43 -0.42 5.18 9.41
C LEU A 43 -0.26 6.59 8.86
N ASP A 44 -1.36 7.34 8.79
CA ASP A 44 -1.31 8.77 8.56
C ASP A 44 -1.28 9.54 9.88
N GLU A 45 -1.14 10.87 9.82
CA GLU A 45 -0.96 11.73 11.00
C GLU A 45 -2.16 11.74 11.96
N LYS A 46 -3.35 11.27 11.54
CA LYS A 46 -4.57 11.40 12.35
C LYS A 46 -5.26 10.09 12.68
N VAL A 47 -5.13 9.02 11.88
CA VAL A 47 -5.87 7.77 12.11
C VAL A 47 -5.08 6.53 11.63
N LEU A 48 -5.21 5.43 12.39
CA LEU A 48 -4.89 4.06 11.99
C LEU A 48 -5.72 3.66 10.76
N ALA A 49 -5.19 3.80 9.55
CA ALA A 49 -5.86 3.31 8.33
C ALA A 49 -5.12 2.06 7.81
N LEU A 50 -5.69 0.88 8.07
CA LEU A 50 -5.22 -0.38 7.50
C LEU A 50 -5.44 -0.38 5.98
N LEU A 51 -4.37 -0.13 5.23
CA LEU A 51 -4.34 -0.29 3.78
C LEU A 51 -3.45 -1.48 3.43
N PHE A 52 -4.03 -2.57 2.95
CA PHE A 52 -3.29 -3.71 2.42
C PHE A 52 -2.85 -3.42 0.98
N PHE A 53 -1.55 -3.29 0.75
CA PHE A 53 -1.01 -3.31 -0.60
C PHE A 53 -0.58 -4.72 -0.96
N PHE A 54 -0.96 -5.20 -2.15
CA PHE A 54 -0.42 -6.42 -2.73
C PHE A 54 0.58 -6.04 -3.81
N LYS A 55 1.87 -6.30 -3.58
CA LYS A 55 2.86 -6.31 -4.65
C LYS A 55 3.21 -7.75 -4.96
N THR A 56 2.65 -8.26 -6.06
CA THR A 56 2.99 -9.56 -6.64
C THR A 56 4.40 -9.47 -7.20
N TYR A 57 5.32 -10.31 -6.71
CA TYR A 57 6.61 -10.52 -7.36
C TYR A 57 6.46 -11.76 -8.25
N TYR A 58 6.59 -11.59 -9.56
CA TYR A 58 6.82 -12.73 -10.45
C TYR A 58 8.30 -13.09 -10.31
N GLU A 59 8.60 -14.25 -9.73
CA GLU A 59 9.90 -14.88 -9.97
C GLU A 59 9.91 -15.30 -11.44
N ILE A 60 10.71 -14.60 -12.25
CA ILE A 60 11.12 -15.13 -13.56
C ILE A 60 12.06 -16.28 -13.23
N GLN A 61 11.59 -17.51 -13.36
CA GLN A 61 12.45 -18.68 -13.40
C GLN A 61 13.29 -18.59 -14.68
N ILE A 62 14.60 -18.41 -14.52
CA ILE A 62 15.62 -18.49 -15.59
C ILE A 62 16.07 -19.94 -15.70
#